data_AF-A0A1V6UNI1-F1
#
_entry.id   AF-A0A1V6UNI1-F1
#
_cell.length_a   1.000
_cell.length_b   1.000
_cell.length_c   1.000
_cell.angle_alpha   90.00
_cell.angle_beta   90.00
_cell.angle_gamma   90.00
#
_symmetry.space_group_name_H-M   'P 1'
#
loop_
_entity.id
_entity.type
_entity.pdbx_description
1 polymer ?
#
loop_
_entity_poly.entity_id
_entity_poly.type
_entity_poly.pdbx_seq_one_letter_code
_entity_poly.pdbx_strand_id
1 'polypeptide(L)'
;MTWQILDGLCYLNETGLEHQSLICRNILLGLDGVIKIASLEMCVERPLGQAQNVYIKTLASITMEIMQKYVKDDGMVGVDDVDRWPVDSDAFGFLSALSTAKSMESLKEVPKPICHE
;
A
#
# COMPACT_ATOMS: atom_id res chain seq x y z
N MET A 1 -4.68 -8.11 -2.63
CA MET A 1 -3.53 -8.01 -1.71
C MET A 1 -3.34 -6.59 -1.18
N THR A 2 -2.88 -5.63 -1.98
CA THR A 2 -2.55 -4.27 -1.53
C THR A 2 -3.74 -3.46 -0.99
N TRP A 3 -4.97 -3.77 -1.42
CA TRP A 3 -6.18 -3.14 -0.87
C TRP A 3 -6.39 -3.42 0.63
N GLN A 4 -6.04 -4.62 1.12
CA GLN A 4 -6.19 -4.96 2.55
C GLN A 4 -5.22 -4.15 3.41
N ILE A 5 -4.04 -3.84 2.88
CA ILE A 5 -3.06 -2.96 3.53
C ILE A 5 -3.61 -1.54 3.58
N LEU A 6 -4.19 -1.04 2.47
CA LEU A 6 -4.84 0.27 2.43
C LEU A 6 -5.99 0.36 3.45
N ASP A 7 -6.84 -0.66 3.55
CA ASP A 7 -7.94 -0.67 4.52
C ASP A 7 -7.42 -0.65 5.96
N GLY A 8 -6.34 -1.40 6.26
CA GLY A 8 -5.67 -1.34 7.56
C GLY A 8 -5.07 0.04 7.87
N LEU A 9 -4.45 0.69 6.88
CA LEU A 9 -3.91 2.05 7.01
C LEU A 9 -5.02 3.09 7.25
N CYS A 10 -6.13 2.98 6.53
CA CYS A 10 -7.29 3.83 6.76
C CYS A 10 -7.86 3.64 8.15
N TYR A 11 -7.97 2.40 8.63
CA TYR A 11 -8.41 2.11 10.00
C TYR A 11 -7.49 2.76 11.04
N LEU A 12 -6.16 2.65 10.88
CA LEU A 12 -5.21 3.33 11.78
C LEU A 12 -5.44 4.85 11.76
N ASN A 13 -5.55 5.44 10.58
CA ASN A 13 -5.79 6.86 10.43
C ASN A 13 -7.12 7.33 11.06
N GLU A 14 -8.21 6.57 10.87
CA GLU A 14 -9.54 6.83 11.44
C GLU A 14 -9.55 6.69 12.97
N THR A 15 -8.72 5.82 13.52
CA THR A 15 -8.55 5.63 14.97
C THR A 15 -7.52 6.57 15.60
N GLY A 16 -6.96 7.51 14.83
CA GLY A 16 -5.96 8.47 15.31
C GLY A 16 -4.58 7.86 15.57
N LEU A 17 -4.28 6.71 14.96
CA LEU A 17 -3.02 6.00 15.08
C LEU A 17 -2.18 6.10 13.80
N GLU A 18 -0.87 5.95 13.98
CA GLU A 18 0.07 5.76 12.88
C GLU A 18 1.12 4.69 13.12
N HIS A 19 1.37 3.85 12.11
CA HIS A 19 2.44 2.85 12.16
C HIS A 19 3.78 3.45 11.68
N GLN A 20 4.76 3.60 12.57
CA GLN A 20 6.01 4.33 12.30
C GLN A 20 7.03 3.59 11.43
N SER A 21 6.87 2.27 11.25
CA SER A 21 7.84 1.44 10.52
C SER A 21 7.15 0.47 9.57
N LEU A 22 6.18 0.95 8.78
CA LEU A 22 5.43 0.06 7.90
C LEU A 22 6.31 -0.34 6.69
N ILE A 23 6.64 -1.62 6.62
CA ILE A 23 7.44 -2.26 5.56
C ILE A 23 6.86 -3.65 5.26
N CYS A 24 7.27 -4.29 4.16
CA CYS A 24 6.78 -5.63 3.79
C CYS A 24 6.90 -6.68 4.92
N ARG A 25 7.95 -6.60 5.75
CA ARG A 25 8.13 -7.51 6.90
C ARG A 25 7.02 -7.40 7.96
N ASN A 26 6.35 -6.24 8.04
CA ASN A 26 5.28 -5.98 8.99
C ASN A 26 3.89 -6.21 8.36
N ILE A 27 3.84 -6.80 7.16
CA ILE A 27 2.62 -7.23 6.49
C ILE A 27 2.58 -8.76 6.53
N LEU A 28 1.64 -9.31 7.28
CA LEU A 28 1.50 -10.75 7.45
C LEU A 28 0.33 -11.29 6.61
N LEU A 29 0.57 -12.42 5.94
CA LEU A 29 -0.44 -13.17 5.21
C LEU A 29 -0.87 -14.38 6.04
N GLY A 30 -2.14 -14.43 6.43
CA GLY A 30 -2.73 -15.59 7.07
C GLY A 30 -2.94 -16.75 6.09
N LEU A 31 -3.07 -17.97 6.62
CA LEU A 31 -3.40 -19.17 5.83
C LEU A 31 -4.80 -19.09 5.19
N ASP A 32 -5.65 -18.22 5.72
CA ASP A 32 -6.96 -17.84 5.21
C ASP A 32 -6.89 -16.81 4.07
N GLY A 33 -5.69 -16.43 3.63
CA GLY A 33 -5.48 -15.41 2.61
C GLY A 33 -5.69 -13.98 3.12
N VAL A 34 -5.92 -13.76 4.42
CA VAL A 34 -6.15 -12.44 4.99
C VAL A 34 -4.82 -11.76 5.31
N ILE A 35 -4.67 -10.54 4.82
CA ILE A 35 -3.49 -9.71 5.08
C ILE A 35 -3.76 -8.81 6.29
N LYS A 36 -2.79 -8.71 7.19
CA LYS A 36 -2.85 -7.85 8.39
C LYS A 36 -1.55 -7.07 8.58
N ILE A 37 -1.69 -5.87 9.13
CA ILE A 37 -0.57 -5.06 9.64
C ILE A 37 -0.16 -5.63 11.00
N ALA A 38 1.11 -5.97 11.16
CA ALA A 38 1.72 -6.47 12.38
C ALA A 38 2.55 -5.38 13.09
N SER A 39 3.33 -5.78 14.09
CA SER A 39 4.17 -4.88 14.89
C SER A 39 3.41 -3.70 15.49
N LEU A 40 2.31 -4.01 16.17
CA LEU A 40 1.43 -3.00 16.77
C LEU A 40 2.12 -2.14 17.83
N GLU A 41 3.23 -2.61 18.39
CA GLU A 41 4.13 -1.82 19.25
C GLU A 41 4.75 -0.61 18.55
N MET A 42 4.74 -0.57 17.22
CA MET A 42 5.19 0.55 16.39
C MET A 42 4.06 1.53 16.02
N CYS A 43 2.83 1.27 16.48
CA CYS A 43 1.72 2.20 16.34
C CYS A 43 1.76 3.25 17.44
N VAL A 44 1.73 4.53 17.05
CA VAL A 44 1.71 5.67 17.97
C VAL A 44 0.49 6.55 17.69
N GLU A 45 0.16 7.45 18.62
CA GLU A 45 -0.81 8.50 18.36
C GLU A 45 -0.32 9.39 17.21
N ARG A 46 -1.21 9.64 16.25
CA ARG A 46 -0.92 10.46 15.09
C ARG A 46 -0.94 11.96 15.46
N PRO A 47 0.15 12.70 15.24
CA PRO A 47 0.16 14.15 15.38
C PRO A 47 -0.88 14.84 14.50
N LEU A 48 -1.54 15.87 15.04
CA LEU A 48 -2.48 16.69 14.28
C LEU A 48 -1.77 17.33 13.07
N GLY A 49 -2.34 17.16 11.87
CA GLY A 49 -1.83 17.76 10.64
C GLY A 49 -0.73 16.97 9.92
N GLN A 50 -0.40 15.76 10.37
CA GLN A 50 0.58 14.92 9.66
C GLN A 50 0.11 14.58 8.24
N ALA A 51 0.99 14.75 7.25
CA ALA A 51 0.63 14.53 5.86
C ALA A 51 0.39 13.05 5.55
N GLN A 52 -0.78 12.71 4.99
CA GLN A 52 -1.09 11.34 4.52
C GLN A 52 -0.16 10.87 3.38
N ASN A 53 0.57 11.80 2.75
CA ASN A 53 1.51 11.51 1.65
C ASN A 53 2.59 10.49 2.05
N VAL A 54 2.98 10.44 3.33
CA VAL A 54 3.92 9.43 3.84
C VAL A 54 3.39 8.02 3.64
N TYR A 55 2.10 7.78 3.94
CA TYR A 55 1.50 6.46 3.75
C TYR A 55 1.34 6.06 2.29
N ILE A 56 0.97 7.02 1.44
CA ILE A 56 0.88 6.77 0.00
C ILE A 56 2.25 6.33 -0.55
N LYS A 57 3.33 7.01 -0.14
CA LYS A 57 4.69 6.63 -0.49
C LYS A 57 5.08 5.26 0.05
N THR A 58 4.81 4.99 1.32
CA THR A 58 5.09 3.69 1.93
C THR A 58 4.33 2.55 1.24
N LEU A 59 3.06 2.78 0.89
CA LEU A 59 2.24 1.80 0.18
C LEU A 59 2.74 1.60 -1.26
N ALA A 60 3.24 2.64 -1.93
CA ALA A 60 3.91 2.53 -3.22
C ALA A 60 5.18 1.68 -3.13
N SER A 61 6.02 1.89 -2.12
CA SER A 61 7.22 1.07 -1.87
C SER A 61 6.87 -0.40 -1.65
N ILE A 62 5.90 -0.68 -0.77
CA ILE A 62 5.43 -2.06 -0.51
C ILE A 62 4.87 -2.71 -1.77
N THR A 63 4.07 -1.97 -2.56
CA THR A 63 3.50 -2.47 -3.82
C THR A 63 4.59 -2.82 -4.83
N MET A 64 5.61 -1.96 -4.97
CA MET A 64 6.77 -2.24 -5.82
C MET A 64 7.56 -3.46 -5.33
N GLU A 65 7.86 -3.56 -4.04
CA GLU A 65 8.56 -4.74 -3.49
C GLU A 65 7.78 -6.03 -3.74
N ILE A 66 6.45 -6.00 -3.63
CA ILE A 66 5.59 -7.15 -3.97
C ILE A 66 5.72 -7.51 -5.45
N MET A 67 5.69 -6.52 -6.34
CA MET A 67 5.67 -6.75 -7.79
C MET A 67 7.04 -7.18 -8.33
N GLN A 68 8.12 -6.53 -7.88
CA GLN A 68 9.46 -6.68 -8.46
C GLN A 68 10.57 -6.98 -7.45
N LYS A 69 10.27 -7.17 -6.16
CA LYS A 69 11.21 -7.49 -5.06
C LYS A 69 12.11 -6.33 -4.61
N TYR A 70 12.03 -5.17 -5.26
CA TYR A 70 12.77 -3.97 -4.90
C TYR A 70 11.94 -2.71 -5.16
N VAL A 71 12.36 -1.63 -4.52
CA VAL A 71 11.87 -0.27 -4.76
C VAL A 71 12.79 0.40 -5.77
N LYS A 72 12.24 1.22 -6.67
CA LYS A 72 13.05 2.02 -7.59
C LYS A 72 13.76 3.16 -6.85
N ASP A 73 14.92 3.56 -7.36
CA ASP A 73 15.67 4.69 -6.83
C ASP A 73 14.91 6.02 -6.99
N ASP A 74 15.36 7.04 -6.26
CA ASP A 74 14.92 8.44 -6.39
C ASP A 74 13.42 8.69 -6.18
N GLY A 75 12.71 7.77 -5.51
CA GLY A 75 11.28 7.90 -5.22
C GLY A 75 10.38 7.68 -6.44
N MET A 76 10.91 7.10 -7.51
CA MET A 76 10.13 6.73 -8.70
C MET A 76 9.16 5.60 -8.37
N VAL A 77 7.93 5.70 -8.90
CA VAL A 77 6.88 4.68 -8.73
C VAL A 77 6.65 4.00 -10.07
N GLY A 78 6.89 2.68 -10.15
CA GLY A 78 6.69 1.91 -11.38
C GLY A 78 7.35 0.53 -11.34
N VAL A 79 7.19 -0.23 -12.43
CA VAL A 79 7.77 -1.56 -12.62
C VAL A 79 8.65 -1.62 -13.86
N ASP A 80 9.66 -2.50 -13.84
CA ASP A 80 10.58 -2.70 -14.97
C ASP A 80 10.10 -3.74 -15.98
N ASP A 81 9.50 -4.82 -15.51
CA ASP A 81 9.01 -5.92 -16.35
C ASP A 81 7.52 -5.72 -16.66
N VAL A 82 7.26 -4.98 -17.74
CA VAL A 82 5.90 -4.68 -18.22
C VAL A 82 5.23 -5.86 -18.91
N ASP A 83 5.99 -6.89 -19.32
CA ASP A 83 5.43 -8.13 -19.84
C ASP A 83 4.83 -8.96 -18.69
N ARG A 84 5.50 -8.98 -17.54
CA ARG A 84 5.01 -9.61 -16.31
C ARG A 84 3.92 -8.79 -15.62
N TRP A 85 4.00 -7.47 -15.68
CA TRP A 85 3.02 -6.54 -15.10
C TRP A 85 2.46 -5.59 -16.16
N PRO A 86 1.53 -6.08 -17.01
CA PRO A 86 0.96 -5.30 -18.10
C PRO A 86 0.30 -4.00 -17.63
N VAL A 87 0.37 -2.96 -18.46
CA VAL A 87 -0.17 -1.62 -18.15
C VAL A 87 -1.69 -1.63 -17.92
N ASP A 88 -2.39 -2.54 -18.58
CA ASP A 88 -3.82 -2.78 -18.45
C ASP A 88 -4.20 -3.71 -17.28
N SER A 89 -3.21 -4.24 -16.54
CA SER A 89 -3.48 -5.05 -15.35
C SER A 89 -3.92 -4.21 -14.16
N ASP A 90 -4.80 -4.77 -13.32
CA ASP A 90 -5.26 -4.13 -12.08
C ASP A 90 -4.09 -3.77 -11.14
N ALA A 91 -3.04 -4.61 -11.11
CA ALA A 91 -1.86 -4.38 -10.30
C ALA A 91 -1.09 -3.12 -10.75
N PHE A 92 -0.90 -2.95 -12.07
CA PHE A 92 -0.29 -1.75 -12.63
C PHE A 92 -1.19 -0.52 -12.43
N GLY A 93 -2.51 -0.66 -12.66
CA GLY A 93 -3.48 0.40 -12.42
C GLY A 93 -3.44 0.93 -10.99
N PHE A 94 -3.38 0.04 -10.00
CA PHE A 94 -3.25 0.43 -8.59
C PHE A 94 -1.91 1.13 -8.29
N LEU A 95 -0.79 0.62 -8.82
CA LEU A 95 0.52 1.27 -8.68
C LEU A 95 0.54 2.66 -9.31
N SER A 96 -0.10 2.82 -10.47
CA SER A 96 -0.26 4.12 -11.14
C SER A 96 -1.09 5.09 -10.30
N ALA A 97 -2.18 4.62 -9.69
CA ALA A 97 -3.00 5.42 -8.79
C ALA A 97 -2.19 5.91 -7.57
N LEU A 98 -1.34 5.07 -6.98
CA LEU A 98 -0.45 5.48 -5.88
C LEU A 98 0.50 6.62 -6.26
N SER A 99 0.94 6.69 -7.52
CA SER A 99 1.85 7.77 -7.97
C SER A 99 1.17 9.15 -8.05
N THR A 100 -0.16 9.18 -8.18
CA THR A 100 -0.96 10.41 -8.38
C THR A 100 -1.91 10.74 -7.23
N ALA A 101 -2.10 9.80 -6.30
CA ALA A 101 -3.03 9.93 -5.19
C ALA A 101 -2.69 11.12 -4.28
N LYS A 102 -3.74 11.87 -3.93
CA LYS A 102 -3.65 13.01 -3.00
C LYS A 102 -4.03 12.63 -1.57
N SER A 103 -4.77 11.54 -1.41
CA SER A 103 -5.23 11.04 -0.12
C SER A 103 -5.50 9.53 -0.17
N MET A 104 -5.55 8.86 0.98
CA MET A 104 -5.85 7.42 1.04
C MET A 104 -7.28 7.10 0.62
N GLU A 105 -8.20 8.05 0.79
CA GLU A 105 -9.61 7.90 0.41
C GLU A 105 -9.76 7.83 -1.11
N SER A 106 -8.99 8.63 -1.86
CA SER A 106 -8.99 8.57 -3.33
C SER A 106 -8.53 7.20 -3.86
N LEU A 107 -7.71 6.47 -3.11
CA LEU A 107 -7.26 5.12 -3.46
C LEU A 107 -8.33 4.05 -3.22
N LYS A 108 -9.33 4.31 -2.36
CA LYS A 108 -10.45 3.38 -2.14
C LYS A 108 -11.41 3.33 -3.33
N GLU A 109 -11.40 4.34 -4.18
CA GLU A 109 -12.21 4.41 -5.40
C GLU A 109 -11.61 3.62 -6.56
N VAL A 110 -10.34 3.21 -6.46
CA VAL A 110 -9.70 2.37 -7.47
C VAL A 110 -10.38 0.99 -7.48
N PRO A 111 -10.80 0.48 -8.65
CA PRO A 111 -11.45 -0.81 -8.75
C PRO A 111 -10.67 -1.91 -8.02
N LYS A 112 -11.36 -2.67 -7.17
CA LYS A 112 -10.76 -3.82 -6.53
C LYS A 112 -10.54 -4.91 -7.60
N PRO A 113 -9.37 -5.55 -7.66
CA PRO A 113 -9.16 -6.66 -8.56
C PRO A 113 -10.24 -7.71 -8.35
N ILE A 114 -10.90 -8.14 -9.42
CA ILE A 114 -11.85 -9.23 -9.36
C ILE A 114 -11.03 -10.51 -9.18
N CYS A 115 -11.07 -11.10 -7.99
CA CYS A 115 -10.50 -12.43 -7.78
C CYS A 115 -11.34 -13.42 -8.61
N HIS A 116 -10.80 -13.88 -9.74
CA HIS A 116 -11.28 -15.11 -10.34
C HIS A 116 -10.74 -16.26 -9.47
N GLU A 117 -11.66 -16.93 -8.78
CA GLU A 117 -11.39 -18.19 -8.05
C GLU A 117 -10.99 -19.32 -9.01
#